data_AF-A0A9D0T4Z4-F1
#
_entry.id   AF-A0A9D0T4Z4-F1
#
_cell.length_a   1.000
_cell.length_b   1.000
_cell.length_c   1.000
_cell.angle_alpha   90.00
_cell.angle_beta   90.00
_cell.angle_gamma   90.00
#
_symmetry.space_group_name_H-M   'P 1'
#
loop_
_entity.id
_entity.type
_entity.pdbx_description
1 polymer ?
#
loop_
_entity_poly.entity_id
_entity_poly.type
_entity_poly.pdbx_seq_one_letter_code
_entity_poly.pdbx_strand_id
1 'polypeptide(L)'
;MVEKAARTFYVRGQIVGVGVVDFLVDTGSSYNTIDEHSLAILQTQGRASFVKDLTGILANGQRKQVAVYRIDVIRLGDECELHDVEAAVFPGRTRHILGLSGLRKAGNFTFSFEPPQLVLSSCLPVVSKIADEQLVATQN
;
A
#
# COMPACT_ATOMS: atom_id res chain seq x y z
N MET A 1 0.79 -14.16 -0.39
CA MET A 1 1.15 -13.72 0.97
C MET A 1 2.21 -14.67 1.50
N VAL A 2 3.15 -14.20 2.31
CA VAL A 2 4.23 -15.03 2.86
C VAL A 2 4.33 -14.77 4.36
N GLU A 3 4.32 -15.84 5.16
CA GLU A 3 4.67 -15.75 6.58
C GLU A 3 6.19 -15.58 6.74
N LYS A 4 6.60 -14.61 7.55
CA LYS A 4 7.99 -14.35 7.93
C LYS A 4 8.15 -14.48 9.45
N ALA A 5 9.37 -14.24 9.94
CA ALA A 5 9.73 -14.33 11.37
C ALA A 5 8.71 -13.63 12.29
N ALA A 6 8.57 -14.16 13.51
CA ALA A 6 7.60 -13.70 14.50
C ALA A 6 6.13 -13.80 14.06
N ARG A 7 5.78 -14.75 13.17
CA ARG A 7 4.40 -15.00 12.70
C ARG A 7 3.77 -13.78 12.06
N THR A 8 4.56 -13.05 11.28
CA THR A 8 4.13 -11.84 10.57
C THR A 8 3.91 -12.14 9.10
N PHE A 9 2.88 -11.54 8.49
CA PHE A 9 2.47 -11.89 7.13
C PHE A 9 2.67 -10.71 6.19
N TYR A 10 3.36 -10.98 5.09
CA TYR A 10 3.69 -9.96 4.10
C TYR A 10 3.02 -10.24 2.77
N VAL A 11 2.57 -9.17 2.13
CA VAL A 11 2.16 -9.19 0.72
C VAL A 11 3.10 -8.32 -0.08
N ARG A 12 3.52 -8.84 -1.23
CA ARG A 12 4.26 -8.07 -2.21
C ARG A 12 3.29 -7.12 -2.88
N GLY A 13 3.67 -5.86 -2.98
CA GLY A 13 2.93 -4.84 -3.69
C GLY A 13 3.85 -3.93 -4.48
N GLN A 14 3.25 -2.94 -5.13
CA GLN A 14 3.96 -1.87 -5.83
C GLN A 14 3.34 -0.54 -5.41
N ILE A 15 4.18 0.39 -4.95
CA ILE A 15 3.78 1.79 -4.82
C ILE A 15 4.15 2.46 -6.15
N VAL A 16 3.17 2.97 -6.89
CA VAL A 16 3.41 3.59 -8.19
C VAL A 16 4.29 4.83 -8.01
N GLY A 17 5.44 4.84 -8.69
CA GLY A 17 6.47 5.88 -8.57
C GLY A 17 7.67 5.47 -7.71
N VAL A 18 7.51 4.53 -6.78
CA VAL A 18 8.59 4.00 -5.92
C VAL A 18 9.10 2.65 -6.41
N GLY A 19 8.18 1.74 -6.77
CA GLY A 19 8.51 0.39 -7.21
C GLY A 19 7.94 -0.69 -6.29
N VAL A 20 8.51 -1.89 -6.38
CA VAL A 20 8.08 -3.07 -5.63
C VAL A 20 8.48 -2.93 -4.17
N VAL A 21 7.55 -3.20 -3.26
CA VAL A 21 7.76 -3.20 -1.81
C VAL A 21 7.04 -4.39 -1.17
N ASP A 22 7.46 -4.73 0.05
CA ASP A 22 6.73 -5.66 0.92
C ASP A 22 5.91 -4.87 1.94
N PHE A 23 4.61 -5.17 2.02
CA PHE A 23 3.73 -4.66 3.07
C PHE A 23 3.52 -5.72 4.14
N LEU A 24 3.76 -5.36 5.40
CA LEU A 24 3.24 -6.12 6.53
C LEU A 24 1.72 -5.93 6.58
N VAL A 25 0.95 -7.02 6.56
CA VAL A 25 -0.50 -6.96 6.77
C VAL A 25 -0.76 -6.84 8.27
N ASP A 26 -1.36 -5.74 8.70
CA ASP A 26 -1.57 -5.43 10.12
C ASP A 26 -3.00 -4.91 10.35
N THR A 27 -3.89 -5.81 10.76
CA THR A 27 -5.27 -5.45 11.14
C THR A 27 -5.34 -4.69 12.47
N GLY A 28 -4.25 -4.63 13.24
CA GLY A 28 -4.12 -3.77 14.43
C GLY A 28 -3.75 -2.32 14.09
N SER A 29 -3.28 -2.04 12.87
CA SER A 29 -3.02 -0.69 12.40
C SER A 29 -4.23 -0.09 11.70
N SER A 30 -4.65 1.12 12.11
CA SER A 30 -5.73 1.85 11.44
C SER A 30 -5.30 2.39 10.07
N TYR A 31 -4.07 2.89 9.97
CA TYR A 31 -3.54 3.52 8.75
C TYR A 31 -2.55 2.59 8.04
N ASN A 32 -2.46 2.75 6.71
CA ASN A 32 -1.28 2.28 6.01
C ASN A 32 -0.07 3.10 6.47
N THR A 33 1.12 2.52 6.38
CA THR A 33 2.35 3.26 6.64
C THR A 33 3.31 3.17 5.46
N ILE A 34 3.97 4.28 5.19
CA ILE A 34 5.16 4.31 4.34
C ILE A 34 6.33 4.96 5.07
N ASP A 35 7.53 4.69 4.58
CA ASP A 35 8.74 5.30 5.10
C ASP A 35 9.02 6.66 4.44
N GLU A 36 9.84 7.49 5.09
CA GLU A 36 10.20 8.83 4.58
C GLU A 36 10.87 8.78 3.20
N HIS A 37 11.63 7.73 2.92
CA HIS A 37 12.30 7.58 1.63
C HIS A 37 11.29 7.44 0.48
N SER A 38 10.27 6.60 0.67
CA SER A 38 9.19 6.44 -0.30
C SER A 38 8.38 7.71 -0.46
N LEU A 39 8.11 8.43 0.64
CA LEU A 39 7.44 9.73 0.59
C LEU A 39 8.25 10.72 -0.27
N ALA A 40 9.56 10.85 -0.02
CA ALA A 40 10.41 11.79 -0.74
C ALA A 40 10.36 11.54 -2.24
N ILE A 41 10.45 10.27 -2.67
CA ILE A 41 10.31 9.89 -4.09
C ILE A 41 8.94 10.34 -4.64
N LEU A 42 7.85 10.00 -3.94
CA LEU A 42 6.50 10.36 -4.39
C LEU A 42 6.29 11.88 -4.49
N GLN A 43 6.85 12.65 -3.55
CA GLN A 43 6.77 14.11 -3.57
C GLN A 43 7.50 14.71 -4.78
N THR A 44 8.70 14.21 -5.12
CA THR A 44 9.43 14.69 -6.32
C THR A 44 8.67 14.44 -7.63
N GLN A 45 7.77 13.46 -7.63
CA GLN A 45 6.96 13.08 -8.78
C GLN A 45 5.55 13.69 -8.75
N GLY A 46 5.19 14.45 -7.72
CA GLY A 46 3.84 15.01 -7.55
C GLY A 46 2.76 13.96 -7.22
N ARG A 47 3.15 12.79 -6.70
CA ARG A 47 2.27 11.63 -6.42
C ARG A 47 1.87 11.46 -4.96
N ALA A 48 2.19 12.46 -4.13
CA ALA A 48 1.81 12.50 -2.73
C ALA A 48 1.40 13.92 -2.34
N SER A 49 0.21 14.06 -1.74
CA SER A 49 -0.29 15.32 -1.19
C SER A 49 -0.49 15.20 0.31
N PHE A 50 -0.01 16.18 1.07
CA PHE A 50 -0.24 16.24 2.52
C PHE A 50 -1.74 16.32 2.80
N VAL A 51 -2.20 15.59 3.82
CA VAL A 51 -3.59 15.58 4.26
C VAL A 51 -3.74 16.22 5.64
N LYS A 52 -3.01 15.70 6.64
CA LYS A 52 -3.09 16.13 8.04
C LYS A 52 -1.96 15.54 8.86
N ASP A 53 -1.77 16.07 10.07
CA ASP A 53 -1.03 15.35 11.11
C ASP A 53 -1.96 14.43 11.90
N LEU A 54 -1.42 13.29 12.32
CA LEU A 54 -2.10 12.28 13.12
C LEU A 54 -1.25 11.98 14.36
N THR A 55 -1.87 11.96 15.54
CA THR A 55 -1.25 11.36 16.73
C THR A 55 -1.68 9.90 16.81
N GLY A 56 -0.74 8.98 16.62
CA GLY A 56 -0.94 7.54 16.81
C GLY A 56 -0.44 7.07 18.18
N ILE A 57 -1.00 5.96 18.67
CA ILE A 57 -0.49 5.21 19.83
C ILE A 57 0.17 3.96 19.28
N LEU A 58 1.46 3.79 19.53
CA LEU A 58 2.23 2.62 19.10
C LEU A 58 1.93 1.41 20.00
N ALA A 59 2.29 0.21 19.56
CA ALA A 59 2.09 -1.02 20.33
C ALA A 59 2.77 -1.02 21.71
N ASN A 60 3.80 -0.19 21.92
CA ASN A 60 4.47 0.00 23.21
C ASN A 60 3.82 1.10 24.08
N GLY A 61 2.66 1.63 23.68
CA GLY A 61 1.93 2.69 24.38
C GLY A 61 2.43 4.12 24.11
N GLN A 62 3.55 4.29 23.39
CA GLN A 62 4.07 5.63 23.09
C GLN A 62 3.15 6.38 22.12
N ARG A 63 2.92 7.66 22.40
CA ARG A 63 2.26 8.58 21.47
C ARG A 63 3.27 9.12 20.49
N LYS A 64 2.92 9.12 19.20
CA LYS A 64 3.77 9.66 18.14
C LYS A 64 2.94 10.48 17.18
N GLN A 65 3.39 11.70 16.90
CA GLN A 65 2.83 12.52 15.82
C GLN A 65 3.49 12.11 14.50
N VAL A 66 2.68 11.84 13.49
CA VAL A 66 3.09 11.44 12.15
C VAL A 66 2.26 12.19 11.12
N ALA A 67 2.87 12.58 10.00
CA ALA A 67 2.17 13.20 8.90
C ALA A 67 1.45 12.13 8.07
N VAL A 68 0.24 12.44 7.61
CA VAL A 68 -0.54 11.60 6.70
C VAL A 68 -0.52 12.25 5.32
N TYR A 69 -0.15 11.44 4.33
CA TYR A 69 -0.18 11.81 2.92
C TYR A 69 -1.16 10.94 2.17
N ARG A 70 -1.82 11.52 1.18
CA ARG A 70 -2.58 10.78 0.16
C ARG A 70 -1.64 10.46 -0.98
N ILE A 71 -1.51 9.17 -1.28
CA ILE A 71 -0.68 8.60 -2.34
C ILE A 71 -1.60 8.17 -3.49
N ASP A 72 -1.18 8.40 -4.72
CA ASP A 72 -2.01 8.13 -5.90
C ASP A 72 -2.47 6.67 -5.98
N VAL A 73 -1.51 5.73 -6.04
CA VAL A 73 -1.79 4.32 -6.36
C VAL A 73 -0.86 3.36 -5.62
N ILE A 74 -1.46 2.35 -4.99
CA ILE A 74 -0.79 1.13 -4.51
C ILE A 74 -1.40 -0.08 -5.20
N ARG A 75 -0.57 -0.93 -5.79
CA ARG A 75 -0.98 -2.22 -6.36
C ARG A 75 -0.63 -3.35 -5.41
N LEU A 76 -1.57 -4.25 -5.17
CA LEU A 76 -1.41 -5.45 -4.34
C LEU A 76 -1.59 -6.68 -5.24
N GLY A 77 -0.51 -7.41 -5.48
CA GLY A 77 -0.51 -8.45 -6.51
C GLY A 77 -0.83 -7.88 -7.91
N ASP A 78 -1.41 -8.71 -8.77
CA ASP A 78 -1.66 -8.38 -10.18
C ASP A 78 -3.08 -7.86 -10.45
N GLU A 79 -3.98 -7.96 -9.47
CA GLU A 79 -5.42 -7.74 -9.71
C GLU A 79 -6.03 -6.60 -8.88
N CYS A 80 -5.24 -5.97 -8.00
CA CYS A 80 -5.79 -5.06 -7.01
C CYS A 80 -5.09 -3.70 -6.99
N GLU A 81 -5.71 -2.70 -7.61
CA GLU A 81 -5.26 -1.31 -7.57
C GLU A 81 -6.06 -0.49 -6.55
N LEU A 82 -5.35 0.12 -5.59
CA LEU A 82 -5.89 0.99 -4.56
C LEU A 82 -5.53 2.44 -4.91
N HIS A 83 -6.54 3.27 -5.12
CA HIS A 83 -6.36 4.69 -5.41
C HIS A 83 -6.55 5.57 -4.18
N ASP A 84 -5.96 6.77 -4.19
CA ASP A 84 -6.14 7.81 -3.16
C ASP A 84 -5.87 7.26 -1.75
N VAL A 85 -4.74 6.59 -1.58
CA VAL A 85 -4.41 5.85 -0.37
C VAL A 85 -3.81 6.81 0.66
N GLU A 86 -4.49 6.99 1.78
CA GLU A 86 -3.92 7.67 2.94
C GLU A 86 -2.90 6.76 3.64
N ALA A 87 -1.68 7.27 3.82
CA ALA A 87 -0.60 6.59 4.52
C ALA A 87 0.07 7.54 5.53
N ALA A 88 0.24 7.04 6.75
CA ALA A 88 1.04 7.69 7.78
C ALA A 88 2.53 7.48 7.50
N VAL A 89 3.32 8.54 7.60
CA VAL A 89 4.74 8.52 7.27
C VAL A 89 5.56 8.37 8.54
N PHE A 90 6.34 7.29 8.62
CA PHE A 90 7.23 7.03 9.73
C PHE A 90 8.67 7.38 9.37
N PRO A 91 9.46 7.92 10.31
CA PRO A 91 10.81 8.36 10.04
C PRO A 91 11.77 7.20 9.76
N GLY A 92 12.77 7.46 8.92
CA GLY A 92 13.79 6.47 8.54
C GLY A 92 13.30 5.44 7.51
N ARG A 93 13.81 4.20 7.60
CA ARG A 93 13.46 3.07 6.71
C ARG A 93 12.66 2.01 7.46
N THR A 94 11.46 2.38 7.89
CA THR A 94 10.55 1.45 8.53
C THR A 94 9.85 0.56 7.50
N ARG A 95 9.43 -0.63 7.90
CA ARG A 95 8.55 -1.46 7.06
C ARG A 95 7.28 -0.71 6.65
N HIS A 96 6.83 -0.95 5.44
CA HIS A 96 5.50 -0.54 5.01
C HIS A 96 4.45 -1.43 5.67
N ILE A 97 3.34 -0.83 6.08
CA ILE A 97 2.22 -1.53 6.69
C ILE A 97 0.98 -1.33 5.82
N LEU A 98 0.30 -2.44 5.51
CA LEU A 98 -1.05 -2.45 4.96
C LEU A 98 -2.02 -2.57 6.14
N GLY A 99 -2.56 -1.43 6.56
CA GLY A 99 -3.50 -1.32 7.66
C GLY A 99 -4.96 -1.40 7.21
N LEU A 100 -5.88 -1.30 8.17
CA LEU A 100 -7.32 -1.43 7.91
C LEU A 100 -7.86 -0.40 6.90
N SER A 101 -7.31 0.82 6.86
CA SER A 101 -7.71 1.82 5.85
C SER A 101 -7.38 1.42 4.41
N GLY A 102 -6.23 0.75 4.18
CA GLY A 102 -5.88 0.18 2.88
C GLY A 102 -6.70 -1.06 2.56
N LEU A 103 -6.83 -1.98 3.51
CA LEU A 103 -7.64 -3.20 3.34
C LEU A 103 -9.11 -2.85 3.03
N ARG A 104 -9.67 -1.82 3.67
CA ARG A 104 -11.05 -1.36 3.39
C ARG A 104 -11.22 -0.78 1.99
N LYS A 105 -10.17 -0.22 1.37
CA LYS A 105 -10.23 0.25 -0.02
C LYS A 105 -10.34 -0.89 -1.03
N ALA A 106 -9.90 -2.10 -0.66
CA ALA A 106 -10.13 -3.30 -1.46
C ALA A 106 -11.56 -3.89 -1.28
N GLY A 107 -12.42 -3.22 -0.49
CA GLY A 107 -13.75 -3.66 -0.10
C GLY A 107 -13.68 -4.83 0.87
N ASN A 108 -14.07 -6.02 0.40
CA ASN A 108 -14.00 -7.23 1.22
C ASN A 108 -12.61 -7.87 1.14
N PHE A 109 -12.09 -8.27 2.30
CA PHE A 109 -10.82 -8.96 2.42
C PHE A 109 -10.95 -10.21 3.29
N THR A 110 -10.19 -11.25 2.96
CA THR A 110 -10.06 -12.46 3.79
C THR A 110 -8.59 -12.71 4.08
N PHE A 111 -8.29 -12.97 5.35
CA PHE A 111 -6.96 -13.34 5.81
C PHE A 111 -6.99 -14.79 6.29
N SER A 112 -6.17 -15.63 5.69
CA SER A 112 -6.05 -17.05 6.00
C SER A 112 -4.63 -17.39 6.45
N PHE A 113 -4.50 -18.19 7.51
CA PHE A 113 -3.21 -18.66 8.02
C PHE A 113 -2.74 -19.96 7.32
N GLU A 114 -3.68 -20.82 6.93
CA GLU A 114 -3.39 -22.15 6.37
C GLU A 114 -4.27 -22.41 5.13
N PRO A 115 -3.73 -22.25 3.90
CA PRO A 115 -2.43 -21.65 3.59
C PRO A 115 -2.41 -20.13 3.83
N PRO A 116 -1.22 -19.52 4.01
CA PRO A 116 -1.09 -18.06 4.12
C PRO A 116 -1.61 -17.35 2.87
N GLN A 117 -2.80 -16.74 2.98
CA GLN A 117 -3.43 -16.02 1.88
C GLN A 117 -4.12 -14.73 2.33
N LEU A 118 -4.00 -13.70 1.50
CA LEU A 118 -4.81 -12.49 1.57
C LEU A 118 -5.62 -12.43 0.28
N VAL A 119 -6.93 -12.56 0.39
CA VAL A 119 -7.87 -12.44 -0.73
C VAL A 119 -8.52 -11.06 -0.66
N LEU A 120 -8.56 -10.35 -1.79
CA LEU A 120 -9.12 -9.01 -1.96
C LEU A 120 -10.12 -9.06 -3.11
N SER A 121 -11.35 -8.58 -2.94
CA SER A 121 -12.43 -8.90 -3.91
C SER A 121 -13.18 -7.71 -4.51
N SER A 122 -12.85 -6.47 -4.15
CA SER A 122 -13.57 -5.29 -4.68
C SER A 122 -12.63 -4.14 -5.04
N CYS A 123 -11.40 -4.46 -5.43
CA CYS A 123 -10.48 -3.48 -5.98
C CYS A 123 -10.63 -3.34 -7.49
N LEU A 124 -10.15 -2.21 -8.00
CA LEU A 124 -10.09 -1.99 -9.43
C LEU A 124 -9.00 -2.90 -10.03
N PRO A 125 -9.25 -3.53 -11.18
CA PRO A 125 -8.25 -4.34 -11.85
C PRO A 125 -7.07 -3.46 -12.27
N VAL A 126 -5.87 -4.02 -12.21
CA VAL A 126 -4.67 -3.34 -12.72
C VAL A 126 -4.79 -3.21 -14.23
N VAL A 127 -5.04 -2.00 -14.73
CA VAL A 127 -5.05 -1.75 -16.17
C VAL A 127 -3.60 -1.75 -16.65
N SER A 128 -3.15 -2.87 -17.22
CA SER A 128 -1.85 -2.93 -17.88
C SER A 128 -1.92 -2.09 -19.16
N LYS A 129 -1.01 -1.12 -19.30
CA LYS A 129 -0.90 -0.24 -20.47
C LYS A 129 -0.42 -0.95 -21.76
N ILE A 130 -0.37 -2.28 -21.76
CA ILE A 130 0.18 -3.08 -22.87
C ILE A 130 -0.85 -3.20 -24.02
N ALA A 131 -2.14 -2.93 -23.78
CA ALA A 131 -3.18 -3.10 -24.79
C ALA A 131 -3.34 -1.94 -25.80
N ASP A 132 -2.72 -0.76 -25.58
CA ASP A 132 -2.92 0.40 -26.47
C ASP A 132 -1.94 0.47 -27.65
N GLU A 133 -0.79 -0.21 -27.61
CA GLU A 133 0.21 -0.15 -28.71
C GLU A 133 -0.01 -1.20 -29.81
N GLN A 134 -0.84 -2.24 -29.58
CA GLN A 134 -1.11 -3.28 -30.59
C GLN A 134 -2.32 -2.99 -31.50
N LEU A 135 -3.13 -1.97 -31.21
CA LEU A 135 -4.25 -1.55 -32.08
C LEU A 135 -3.87 -0.48 -33.11
N VAL A 136 -2.70 0.16 -32.99
CA VAL A 136 -2.23 1.20 -33.93
C VAL A 136 -1.39 0.61 -35.07
N ALA A 137 -0.89 -0.62 -34.94
CA ALA A 137 0.04 -1.23 -35.91
C ALA A 137 -0.63 -1.96 -37.10
N THR A 138 -1.97 -1.95 -37.22
CA THR A 138 -2.71 -2.62 -38.31
C THR A 138 -3.45 -1.68 -39.27
N GLN A 139 -3.06 -0.39 -39.33
CA GLN A 139 -3.67 0.59 -40.24
C GLN A 139 -2.70 1.25 -41.24
N ASN A 140 -1.58 0.62 -41.61
CA ASN A 140 -0.78 1.05 -42.77
C ASN A 140 -0.56 -0.10 -43.75
#